data_AF-A0A819AS89-F1
#
_entry.id   AF-A0A819AS89-F1
#
_cell.length_a   1.000
_cell.length_b   1.000
_cell.length_c   1.000
_cell.angle_alpha   90.00
_cell.angle_beta   90.00
_cell.angle_gamma   90.00
#
_symmetry.space_group_name_H-M   'P 1'
#
loop_
_entity.id
_entity.type
_entity.pdbx_description
1 polymer ?
#
loop_
_entity_poly.entity_id
_entity_poly.type
_entity_poly.pdbx_seq_one_letter_code
_entity_poly.pdbx_strand_id
1 'polypeptide(L)'
;MRDSLEEFCRRQTDLNRFYGYLTEDKLDSLPIDAIYRSVGFNVNCSRQGVNGSAALARLAPIPLLYYRTPAVAVELSGLSARLTHGDDRIIDVCKYFGALITAAVRGESKEALLSHRFYDDHRDWFDWKDLHPNVRTVVLGSYKQRSNPKIVVRSTSDIIQMLEAVLWIFWTDNNSFQKGILDAINLNHDMKNIATIYGQLAGAYYGYNRIPMQWIQHIYAQKLITCTAEWLYFLSDCMTVGLEKPNETQKYVYSSSRSPSSNMVETVRQKQVHPRMLIGTVENQHDSGFVSFPKLTNSTVHTFKDFHKKKLTAARVSPWDWFRPTNE
;
A
#
# COMPACT_ATOMS: atom_id res chain seq x y z
N MET A 1 2.42 16.53 2.13
CA MET A 1 3.13 15.50 2.92
C MET A 1 3.14 15.83 4.42
N ARG A 2 3.60 17.01 4.84
CA ARG A 2 3.56 17.43 6.27
C ARG A 2 2.14 17.34 6.84
N ASP A 3 1.17 17.96 6.19
CA ASP A 3 -0.22 17.97 6.66
C ASP A 3 -0.83 16.57 6.75
N SER A 4 -0.47 15.66 5.84
CA SER A 4 -0.92 14.26 5.86
C SER A 4 -0.26 13.43 6.96
N LEU A 5 0.96 13.80 7.38
CA LEU A 5 1.63 13.23 8.55
C LEU A 5 1.03 13.80 9.83
N GLU A 6 0.80 15.10 9.89
CA GLU A 6 0.15 15.76 11.02
C GLU A 6 -1.27 15.22 11.23
N GLU A 7 -2.04 15.02 10.16
CA GLU A 7 -3.36 14.40 10.24
C GLU A 7 -3.29 12.94 10.70
N PHE A 8 -2.29 12.18 10.23
CA PHE A 8 -2.06 10.81 10.71
C PHE A 8 -1.73 10.77 12.21
N CYS A 9 -0.79 11.61 12.67
CA CYS A 9 -0.40 11.70 14.08
C CYS A 9 -1.55 12.18 14.97
N ARG A 10 -2.32 13.17 14.51
CA ARG A 10 -3.52 13.67 15.21
C ARG A 10 -4.53 12.54 15.40
N ARG A 11 -4.73 11.72 14.37
CA ARG A 11 -5.63 10.56 14.40
C ARG A 11 -5.15 9.46 15.31
N GLN A 12 -3.86 9.13 15.29
CA GLN A 12 -3.28 8.19 16.28
C GLN A 12 -3.50 8.71 17.71
N THR A 13 -3.35 10.02 17.93
CA THR A 13 -3.61 10.64 19.25
C THR A 13 -5.07 10.50 19.67
N ASP A 14 -6.01 10.77 18.76
CA ASP A 14 -7.44 10.63 19.03
C ASP A 14 -7.84 9.18 19.32
N LEU A 15 -7.31 8.23 18.53
CA LEU A 15 -7.50 6.79 18.74
C LEU A 15 -6.92 6.36 20.09
N ASN A 16 -5.73 6.85 20.44
CA ASN A 16 -5.09 6.56 21.72
C ASN A 16 -5.92 7.08 22.90
N ARG A 17 -6.46 8.29 22.79
CA ARG A 17 -7.36 8.87 23.78
C ARG A 17 -8.63 8.02 23.95
N PHE A 18 -9.21 7.52 22.85
CA PHE A 18 -10.41 6.68 22.90
C PHE A 18 -10.19 5.38 23.69
N TYR A 19 -9.01 4.75 23.55
CA TYR A 19 -8.66 3.52 24.25
C TYR A 19 -7.99 3.73 25.63
N GLY A 20 -8.02 4.96 26.16
CA GLY A 20 -7.53 5.25 27.51
C GLY A 20 -6.00 5.34 27.62
N TYR A 21 -5.33 5.89 26.61
CA TYR A 21 -3.88 6.10 26.56
C TYR A 21 -3.07 4.80 26.62
N LEU A 22 -3.29 3.94 25.63
CA LEU A 22 -2.42 2.82 25.33
C LEU A 22 -0.98 3.28 25.06
N THR A 23 -0.04 2.38 25.31
CA THR A 23 1.32 2.50 24.79
C THR A 23 1.31 2.40 23.26
N GLU A 24 2.27 3.02 22.59
CA GLU A 24 2.38 3.00 21.11
C GLU A 24 2.31 1.57 20.56
N ASP A 25 3.05 0.63 21.14
CA ASP A 25 3.02 -0.79 20.73
C ASP A 25 1.62 -1.42 20.78
N LYS A 26 0.82 -1.07 21.79
CA LYS A 26 -0.55 -1.60 21.96
C LYS A 26 -1.51 -0.94 20.98
N LEU A 27 -1.31 0.35 20.71
CA LEU A 27 -2.08 1.12 19.73
C LEU A 27 -1.85 0.58 18.32
N ASP A 28 -0.59 0.35 17.95
CA ASP A 28 -0.18 -0.16 16.64
C ASP A 28 -0.61 -1.62 16.42
N SER A 29 -0.83 -2.37 17.51
CA SER A 29 -1.32 -3.76 17.47
C SER A 29 -2.85 -3.87 17.48
N LEU A 30 -3.60 -2.75 17.44
CA LEU A 30 -5.06 -2.80 17.43
C LEU A 30 -5.58 -3.42 16.13
N PRO A 31 -6.52 -4.37 16.19
CA PRO A 31 -7.16 -4.89 14.99
C PRO A 31 -7.97 -3.79 14.30
N ILE A 32 -8.10 -3.86 12.97
CA ILE A 32 -8.82 -2.85 12.18
C ILE A 32 -10.26 -2.63 12.66
N ASP A 33 -10.93 -3.68 13.15
CA ASP A 33 -12.28 -3.59 13.73
C ASP A 33 -12.33 -2.75 15.01
N ALA A 34 -11.28 -2.79 15.82
CA ALA A 34 -11.18 -1.91 16.98
C ALA A 34 -11.08 -0.44 16.52
N ILE A 35 -10.39 -0.18 15.43
CA ILE A 35 -10.32 1.16 14.83
C ILE A 35 -11.72 1.58 14.35
N TYR A 36 -12.44 0.72 13.63
CA TYR A 36 -13.80 1.01 13.16
C TYR A 36 -14.83 1.23 14.29
N ARG A 37 -14.66 0.57 15.44
CA ARG A 37 -15.55 0.74 16.60
C ARG A 37 -15.31 2.05 17.36
N SER A 38 -14.19 2.73 17.12
CA SER A 38 -13.89 3.97 17.86
C SER A 38 -14.78 5.12 17.39
N VAL A 39 -15.47 5.74 18.36
CA VAL A 39 -16.43 6.83 18.09
C VAL A 39 -15.65 8.05 17.59
N GLY A 40 -15.99 8.53 16.40
CA GLY A 40 -15.34 9.70 15.78
C GLY A 40 -14.12 9.38 14.91
N PHE A 41 -13.64 8.13 14.89
CA PHE A 41 -12.61 7.70 13.95
C PHE A 41 -13.23 7.21 12.63
N ASN A 42 -13.71 8.15 11.82
CA ASN A 42 -14.15 7.81 10.49
C ASN A 42 -12.92 7.44 9.62
N VAL A 43 -12.72 6.18 9.28
CA VAL A 43 -11.65 5.79 8.34
C VAL A 43 -11.81 6.42 6.95
N ASN A 44 -13.02 6.87 6.60
CA ASN A 44 -13.40 7.56 5.37
C ASN A 44 -13.61 9.06 5.63
N CYS A 45 -12.67 9.70 6.34
CA CYS A 45 -12.87 11.04 6.92
C CYS A 45 -12.54 12.22 6.02
N SER A 46 -11.93 12.03 4.84
CA SER A 46 -11.39 13.19 4.14
C SER A 46 -12.51 14.02 3.51
N ARG A 47 -12.26 15.33 3.44
CA ARG A 47 -13.02 16.22 2.55
C ARG A 47 -12.76 15.83 1.10
N GLN A 48 -13.76 15.99 0.23
CA GLN A 48 -13.57 15.87 -1.22
C GLN A 48 -12.57 16.94 -1.70
N GLY A 49 -11.69 16.58 -2.65
CA GLY A 49 -10.74 17.51 -3.27
C GLY A 49 -9.41 17.72 -2.52
N VAL A 50 -9.10 16.93 -1.48
CA VAL A 50 -7.78 16.94 -0.83
C VAL A 50 -6.71 16.33 -1.76
N ASN A 51 -5.52 16.94 -1.79
CA ASN A 51 -4.42 16.52 -2.66
C ASN A 51 -3.94 15.09 -2.35
N GLY A 52 -4.19 14.15 -3.27
CA GLY A 52 -3.81 12.75 -3.12
C GLY A 52 -2.33 12.44 -3.33
N SER A 53 -1.51 13.39 -3.81
CA SER A 53 -0.08 13.15 -4.05
C SER A 53 0.66 12.74 -2.78
N ALA A 54 0.20 13.20 -1.61
CA ALA A 54 0.80 12.87 -0.33
C ALA A 54 0.57 11.42 0.11
N ALA A 55 -0.55 10.78 -0.28
CA ALA A 55 -0.73 9.34 -0.06
C ALA A 55 0.23 8.53 -0.93
N LEU A 56 0.29 8.87 -2.22
CA LEU A 56 1.11 8.16 -3.19
C LEU A 56 2.62 8.34 -2.94
N ALA A 57 3.04 9.51 -2.49
CA ALA A 57 4.45 9.82 -2.20
C ALA A 57 5.04 9.02 -1.02
N ARG A 58 4.20 8.37 -0.18
CA ARG A 58 4.64 7.57 0.97
C ARG A 58 4.29 6.08 0.86
N LEU A 59 3.93 5.61 -0.33
CA LEU A 59 3.32 4.30 -0.52
C LEU A 59 4.31 3.13 -0.37
N ALA A 60 5.53 3.28 -0.91
CA ALA A 60 6.49 2.19 -1.15
C ALA A 60 6.73 1.19 0.00
N PRO A 61 6.77 1.58 1.29
CA PRO A 61 6.97 0.60 2.36
C PRO A 61 5.97 -0.56 2.36
N ILE A 62 4.73 -0.33 1.95
CA ILE A 62 3.68 -1.36 1.94
C ILE A 62 3.93 -2.42 0.86
N PRO A 63 3.99 -2.08 -0.45
CA PRO A 63 4.24 -3.08 -1.48
C PRO A 63 5.62 -3.72 -1.36
N LEU A 64 6.62 -3.04 -0.78
CA LEU A 64 7.94 -3.64 -0.49
C LEU A 64 7.88 -4.67 0.64
N LEU A 65 7.02 -4.47 1.65
CA LEU A 65 6.87 -5.40 2.75
C LEU A 65 6.05 -6.64 2.36
N TYR A 66 5.02 -6.47 1.53
CA TYR A 66 4.06 -7.51 1.16
C TYR A 66 4.23 -8.05 -0.27
N TYR A 67 5.35 -7.81 -0.95
CA TYR A 67 5.54 -8.20 -2.37
C TYR A 67 5.39 -9.71 -2.63
N ARG A 68 5.58 -10.55 -1.61
CA ARG A 68 5.37 -12.01 -1.69
C ARG A 68 3.89 -12.42 -1.65
N THR A 69 3.00 -11.52 -1.23
CA THR A 69 1.53 -11.69 -1.16
C THR A 69 0.84 -10.53 -1.91
N PRO A 70 0.81 -10.53 -3.25
CA PRO A 70 0.44 -9.34 -4.03
C PRO A 70 -0.96 -8.79 -3.76
N ALA A 71 -1.97 -9.64 -3.58
CA ALA A 71 -3.33 -9.19 -3.24
C ALA A 71 -3.36 -8.37 -1.94
N VAL A 72 -2.62 -8.82 -0.91
CA VAL A 72 -2.48 -8.09 0.37
C VAL A 72 -1.73 -6.78 0.16
N ALA A 73 -0.65 -6.78 -0.64
CA ALA A 73 0.09 -5.56 -0.96
C ALA A 73 -0.77 -4.50 -1.64
N VAL A 74 -1.61 -4.91 -2.59
CA VAL A 74 -2.53 -4.02 -3.31
C VAL A 74 -3.64 -3.51 -2.40
N GLU A 75 -4.26 -4.38 -1.60
CA GLU A 75 -5.29 -4.00 -0.65
C GLU A 75 -4.78 -2.97 0.37
N LEU A 76 -3.66 -3.28 1.04
CA LEU A 76 -3.07 -2.40 2.06
C LEU A 76 -2.58 -1.08 1.47
N SER A 77 -2.13 -1.08 0.22
CA SER A 77 -1.79 0.15 -0.52
C SER A 77 -3.01 1.09 -0.62
N GLY A 78 -4.19 0.55 -0.92
CA GLY A 78 -5.43 1.31 -0.94
C GLY A 78 -5.89 1.77 0.46
N LEU A 79 -5.81 0.89 1.47
CA LEU A 79 -6.23 1.20 2.84
C LEU A 79 -5.36 2.30 3.48
N SER A 80 -4.04 2.31 3.22
CA SER A 80 -3.14 3.36 3.71
C SER A 80 -3.49 4.75 3.17
N ALA A 81 -3.95 4.83 1.92
CA ALA A 81 -4.45 6.07 1.34
C ALA A 81 -5.75 6.51 2.02
N ARG A 82 -6.67 5.55 2.24
CA ARG A 82 -7.99 5.76 2.87
C ARG A 82 -7.90 6.44 4.23
N LEU A 83 -6.89 6.10 5.03
CA LEU A 83 -6.67 6.68 6.36
C LEU A 83 -6.57 8.22 6.40
N THR A 84 -6.15 8.85 5.30
CA THR A 84 -6.04 10.31 5.20
C THR A 84 -6.78 10.92 4.00
N HIS A 85 -7.23 10.11 3.03
CA HIS A 85 -7.92 10.54 1.81
C HIS A 85 -9.10 9.60 1.47
N GLY A 86 -10.31 10.13 1.36
CA GLY A 86 -11.56 9.43 1.08
C GLY A 86 -12.02 9.53 -0.37
N ASP A 87 -11.15 9.92 -1.31
CA ASP A 87 -11.45 9.90 -2.74
C ASP A 87 -11.08 8.54 -3.33
N ASP A 88 -12.06 7.85 -3.92
CA ASP A 88 -11.86 6.53 -4.51
C ASP A 88 -10.81 6.53 -5.62
N ARG A 89 -10.63 7.65 -6.33
CA ARG A 89 -9.56 7.79 -7.34
C ARG A 89 -8.18 7.68 -6.69
N ILE A 90 -7.99 8.30 -5.52
CA ILE A 90 -6.70 8.26 -4.80
C ILE A 90 -6.43 6.84 -4.32
N ILE A 91 -7.46 6.17 -3.80
CA ILE A 91 -7.37 4.78 -3.31
C ILE A 91 -6.99 3.85 -4.46
N ASP A 92 -7.67 3.94 -5.60
CA ASP A 92 -7.42 3.09 -6.77
C ASP A 92 -6.08 3.38 -7.43
N VAL A 93 -5.63 4.65 -7.45
CA VAL A 93 -4.26 4.99 -7.87
C VAL A 93 -3.24 4.36 -6.95
N CYS A 94 -3.45 4.38 -5.62
CA CYS A 94 -2.52 3.75 -4.69
C CYS A 94 -2.52 2.22 -4.83
N LYS A 95 -3.67 1.59 -5.03
CA LYS A 95 -3.75 0.15 -5.35
C LYS A 95 -2.96 -0.19 -6.62
N TYR A 96 -3.20 0.53 -7.70
CA TYR A 96 -2.54 0.31 -8.98
C TYR A 96 -1.02 0.54 -8.90
N PHE A 97 -0.60 1.64 -8.28
CA PHE A 97 0.82 1.94 -8.10
C PHE A 97 1.51 0.95 -7.15
N GLY A 98 0.81 0.48 -6.11
CA GLY A 98 1.25 -0.61 -5.25
C GLY A 98 1.48 -1.90 -6.03
N ALA A 99 0.55 -2.27 -6.92
CA ALA A 99 0.71 -3.42 -7.81
C ALA A 99 1.94 -3.29 -8.72
N LEU A 100 2.17 -2.11 -9.30
CA LEU A 100 3.36 -1.86 -10.13
C LEU A 100 4.68 -2.03 -9.35
N ILE A 101 4.74 -1.50 -8.11
CA ILE A 101 5.92 -1.69 -7.25
C ILE A 101 6.10 -3.17 -6.91
N THR A 102 5.03 -3.86 -6.53
CA THR A 102 5.07 -5.29 -6.21
C THR A 102 5.55 -6.12 -7.40
N ALA A 103 5.00 -5.90 -8.61
CA ALA A 103 5.41 -6.55 -9.84
C ALA A 103 6.88 -6.26 -10.19
N ALA A 104 7.32 -5.01 -10.07
CA ALA A 104 8.71 -4.61 -10.31
C ALA A 104 9.69 -5.35 -9.40
N VAL A 105 9.39 -5.43 -8.09
CA VAL A 105 10.21 -6.15 -7.11
C VAL A 105 10.22 -7.66 -7.39
N ARG A 106 9.14 -8.20 -7.94
CA ARG A 106 9.02 -9.60 -8.37
C ARG A 106 9.72 -9.88 -9.70
N GLY A 107 10.35 -8.89 -10.32
CA GLY A 107 11.18 -9.04 -11.51
C GLY A 107 10.42 -8.97 -12.83
N GLU A 108 9.18 -8.48 -12.85
CA GLU A 108 8.46 -8.26 -14.11
C GLU A 108 9.14 -7.20 -14.97
N SER A 109 9.14 -7.42 -16.29
CA SER A 109 9.79 -6.51 -17.23
C SER A 109 9.04 -5.17 -17.31
N LYS A 110 9.74 -4.11 -17.70
CA LYS A 110 9.12 -2.79 -17.89
C LYS A 110 8.00 -2.79 -18.91
N GLU A 111 8.11 -3.63 -19.94
CA GLU A 111 7.07 -3.82 -20.96
C GLU A 111 5.81 -4.43 -20.35
N ALA A 112 5.94 -5.40 -19.44
CA ALA A 112 4.83 -5.98 -18.69
C ALA A 112 4.19 -4.94 -17.75
N LEU A 113 5.01 -4.21 -16.98
CA LEU A 113 4.55 -3.15 -16.07
C LEU A 113 3.79 -2.03 -16.80
N LEU A 114 4.20 -1.70 -18.03
CA LEU A 114 3.59 -0.65 -18.85
C LEU A 114 2.59 -1.21 -19.87
N SER A 115 2.22 -2.49 -19.79
CA SER A 115 1.23 -3.09 -20.67
C SER A 115 -0.16 -2.51 -20.38
N HIS A 116 -0.94 -2.25 -21.44
CA HIS A 116 -2.35 -1.88 -21.29
C HIS A 116 -3.18 -2.99 -20.64
N ARG A 117 -2.64 -4.22 -20.61
CA ARG A 117 -3.24 -5.39 -19.97
C ARG A 117 -2.76 -5.63 -18.55
N PHE A 118 -1.78 -4.89 -18.02
CA PHE A 118 -1.18 -5.17 -16.71
C PHE A 118 -2.23 -5.40 -15.60
N TYR A 119 -3.26 -4.55 -15.56
CA TYR A 119 -4.36 -4.67 -14.59
C TYR A 119 -5.32 -5.84 -14.90
N ASP A 120 -5.54 -6.18 -16.17
CA ASP A 120 -6.36 -7.33 -16.55
C ASP A 120 -5.65 -8.65 -16.24
N ASP A 121 -4.34 -8.71 -16.49
CA ASP A 121 -3.50 -9.88 -16.27
C ASP A 121 -3.23 -10.14 -14.76
N HIS A 122 -3.42 -9.13 -13.89
CA HIS A 122 -3.27 -9.22 -12.42
C HIS A 122 -4.59 -8.97 -11.66
N ARG A 123 -5.75 -9.26 -12.27
CA ARG A 123 -7.08 -8.97 -11.68
C ARG A 123 -7.30 -9.57 -10.30
N ASP A 124 -6.71 -10.73 -10.04
CA ASP A 124 -6.76 -11.42 -8.76
C ASP A 124 -6.16 -10.59 -7.62
N TRP A 125 -5.16 -9.75 -7.88
CA TRP A 125 -4.57 -8.86 -6.86
C TRP A 125 -5.51 -7.74 -6.45
N PHE A 126 -6.51 -7.43 -7.29
CA PHE A 126 -7.49 -6.36 -7.07
C PHE A 126 -8.83 -6.89 -6.57
N ASP A 127 -8.89 -8.15 -6.12
CA ASP A 127 -10.13 -8.80 -5.69
C ASP A 127 -11.23 -8.72 -6.78
N TRP A 128 -10.80 -8.79 -8.06
CA TRP A 128 -11.66 -8.72 -9.24
C TRP A 128 -12.53 -7.45 -9.35
N LYS A 129 -12.27 -6.43 -8.52
CA LYS A 129 -13.00 -5.15 -8.51
C LYS A 129 -12.48 -4.23 -9.60
N ASP A 130 -13.40 -3.58 -10.31
CA ASP A 130 -13.07 -2.55 -11.29
C ASP A 130 -12.44 -1.32 -10.63
N LEU A 131 -11.42 -0.76 -11.28
CA LEU A 131 -10.86 0.55 -10.94
C LEU A 131 -11.78 1.67 -11.40
N HIS A 132 -11.73 2.80 -10.69
CA HIS A 132 -12.40 4.04 -11.09
C HIS A 132 -12.09 4.39 -12.58
N PRO A 133 -13.10 4.81 -13.38
CA PRO A 133 -12.93 5.04 -14.83
C PRO A 133 -11.74 5.94 -15.20
N ASN A 134 -11.55 7.04 -14.48
CA ASN A 134 -10.41 7.94 -14.72
C ASN A 134 -9.04 7.27 -14.51
N VAL A 135 -8.93 6.35 -13.54
CA VAL A 135 -7.70 5.57 -13.32
C VAL A 135 -7.52 4.59 -14.48
N ARG A 136 -8.60 3.93 -14.89
CA ARG A 136 -8.59 2.99 -16.03
C ARG A 136 -8.07 3.62 -17.32
N THR A 137 -8.39 4.88 -17.59
CA THR A 137 -7.84 5.64 -18.73
C THR A 137 -6.31 5.66 -18.72
N VAL A 138 -5.71 5.84 -17.53
CA VAL A 138 -4.25 5.87 -17.36
C VAL A 138 -3.65 4.48 -17.50
N VAL A 139 -4.28 3.47 -16.89
CA VAL A 139 -3.89 2.05 -16.99
C VAL A 139 -3.84 1.58 -18.45
N LEU A 140 -4.79 2.03 -19.27
CA LEU A 140 -4.84 1.72 -20.71
C LEU A 140 -3.78 2.45 -21.55
N GLY A 141 -2.91 3.26 -20.92
CA GLY A 141 -1.76 3.85 -21.58
C GLY A 141 -1.96 5.27 -22.10
N SER A 142 -2.92 6.05 -21.58
CA SER A 142 -3.13 7.45 -21.99
C SER A 142 -1.84 8.29 -21.93
N TYR A 143 -0.97 7.99 -20.98
CA TYR A 143 0.34 8.64 -20.82
C TYR A 143 1.24 8.46 -22.04
N LYS A 144 1.14 7.37 -22.81
CA LYS A 144 1.97 7.14 -24.01
C LYS A 144 1.53 7.97 -25.22
N GLN A 145 0.27 8.40 -25.24
CA GLN A 145 -0.33 9.13 -26.38
C GLN A 145 -0.08 10.64 -26.28
N ARG A 146 0.28 11.15 -25.10
CA ARG A 146 0.52 12.57 -24.88
C ARG A 146 2.00 12.88 -25.07
N SER A 147 2.30 13.71 -26.07
CA SER A 147 3.66 14.01 -26.52
C SER A 147 4.51 14.78 -25.49
N ASN A 148 3.92 15.34 -24.42
CA ASN A 148 4.66 16.03 -23.36
C ASN A 148 3.86 16.20 -22.04
N PRO A 149 4.32 15.68 -20.88
CA PRO A 149 3.65 15.87 -19.58
C PRO A 149 3.72 17.31 -19.05
N LYS A 150 4.61 18.17 -19.58
CA LYS A 150 4.63 19.61 -19.26
C LYS A 150 3.29 20.30 -19.57
N ILE A 151 2.52 19.75 -20.50
CA ILE A 151 1.20 20.26 -20.92
C ILE A 151 0.08 19.68 -20.03
N VAL A 152 0.37 18.55 -19.36
CA VAL A 152 -0.63 17.70 -18.70
C VAL A 152 -0.75 18.00 -17.22
N VAL A 153 0.33 18.22 -16.48
CA VAL A 153 0.28 18.50 -15.03
C VAL A 153 -0.08 19.97 -14.81
N ARG A 154 -1.37 20.27 -14.87
CA ARG A 154 -1.92 21.63 -14.70
C ARG A 154 -2.20 21.98 -13.24
N SER A 155 -2.35 20.97 -12.39
CA SER A 155 -2.59 21.14 -10.95
C SER A 155 -1.88 20.07 -10.15
N THR A 156 -1.24 20.50 -9.06
CA THR A 156 -0.56 19.64 -8.09
C THR A 156 -1.53 18.75 -7.28
N SER A 157 -2.84 19.02 -7.36
CA SER A 157 -3.89 18.28 -6.64
C SER A 157 -4.56 17.16 -7.44
N ASP A 158 -4.29 17.04 -8.74
CA ASP A 158 -4.92 16.01 -9.57
C ASP A 158 -4.08 14.72 -9.57
N ILE A 159 -4.55 13.74 -8.80
CA ILE A 159 -3.90 12.44 -8.65
C ILE A 159 -3.84 11.65 -9.97
N ILE A 160 -4.78 11.87 -10.90
CA ILE A 160 -4.81 11.20 -12.20
C ILE A 160 -3.68 11.74 -13.08
N GLN A 161 -3.54 13.07 -13.14
CA GLN A 161 -2.43 13.72 -13.86
C GLN A 161 -1.07 13.36 -13.25
N MET A 162 -1.00 13.24 -11.92
CA MET A 162 0.21 12.79 -11.21
C MET A 162 0.62 11.38 -11.66
N LEU A 163 -0.32 10.44 -11.68
CA LEU A 163 -0.06 9.07 -12.15
C LEU A 163 0.36 9.07 -13.63
N GLU A 164 -0.34 9.80 -14.50
CA GLU A 164 0.04 9.94 -15.92
C GLU A 164 1.47 10.44 -16.10
N ALA A 165 1.85 11.50 -15.37
CA ALA A 165 3.18 12.09 -15.46
C ALA A 165 4.28 11.12 -15.00
N VAL A 166 4.08 10.44 -13.87
CA VAL A 166 5.04 9.46 -13.36
C VAL A 166 5.22 8.29 -14.34
N LEU A 167 4.13 7.76 -14.89
CA LEU A 167 4.22 6.65 -15.85
C LEU A 167 4.81 7.09 -17.18
N TRP A 168 4.58 8.34 -17.62
CA TRP A 168 5.26 8.90 -18.78
C TRP A 168 6.77 9.00 -18.55
N ILE A 169 7.20 9.49 -17.39
CA ILE A 169 8.63 9.58 -17.06
C ILE A 169 9.22 8.18 -17.04
N PHE A 170 8.59 7.24 -16.33
CA PHE A 170 9.05 5.86 -16.30
C PHE A 170 9.10 5.25 -17.70
N TRP A 171 8.13 5.51 -18.57
CA TRP A 171 8.16 5.04 -19.96
C TRP A 171 9.32 5.64 -20.78
N THR A 172 9.69 6.90 -20.54
CA THR A 172 10.66 7.66 -21.37
C THR A 172 12.03 7.88 -20.73
N ASP A 173 12.27 7.38 -19.52
CA ASP A 173 13.53 7.51 -18.77
C ASP A 173 14.73 6.76 -19.40
N ASN A 174 14.51 6.08 -20.53
CA ASN A 174 15.51 5.29 -21.26
C ASN A 174 16.30 4.31 -20.38
N ASN A 175 15.61 3.61 -19.48
CA ASN A 175 16.19 2.61 -18.58
C ASN A 175 17.24 3.19 -17.63
N SER A 176 17.09 4.47 -17.27
CA SER A 176 18.00 5.20 -16.39
C SER A 176 17.25 5.89 -15.27
N PHE A 177 17.48 5.41 -14.04
CA PHE A 177 16.97 6.04 -12.82
C PHE A 177 17.32 7.54 -12.79
N GLN A 178 18.59 7.86 -13.09
CA GLN A 178 19.08 9.23 -13.13
C GLN A 178 18.32 10.09 -14.13
N LYS A 179 18.16 9.61 -15.38
CA LYS A 179 17.45 10.37 -16.40
C LYS A 179 16.02 10.67 -15.97
N GLY A 180 15.28 9.67 -15.48
CA GLY A 180 13.89 9.92 -15.09
C GLY A 180 13.75 10.85 -13.88
N ILE A 181 14.67 10.83 -12.90
CA ILE A 181 14.68 11.85 -11.84
C ILE A 181 14.95 13.25 -12.43
N LEU A 182 15.90 13.38 -13.36
CA LEU A 182 16.20 14.65 -14.03
C LEU A 182 15.00 15.14 -14.86
N ASP A 183 14.30 14.24 -15.54
CA ASP A 183 13.07 14.57 -16.27
C ASP A 183 11.97 15.03 -15.30
N ALA A 184 11.81 14.33 -14.17
CA ALA A 184 10.84 14.68 -13.13
C ALA A 184 11.08 16.08 -12.56
N ILE A 185 12.33 16.45 -12.26
CA ILE A 185 12.66 17.77 -11.70
C ILE A 185 12.51 18.89 -12.73
N ASN A 186 12.66 18.58 -14.02
CA ASN A 186 12.49 19.54 -15.11
C ASN A 186 11.02 19.75 -15.50
N LEU A 187 10.07 19.12 -14.79
CA LEU A 187 8.66 19.45 -14.85
C LEU A 187 8.37 20.63 -13.91
N ASN A 188 7.85 21.72 -14.47
CA ASN A 188 7.61 22.98 -13.74
C ASN A 188 6.60 22.86 -12.58
N HIS A 189 5.79 21.80 -12.53
CA HIS A 189 4.71 21.63 -11.55
C HIS A 189 4.95 20.39 -10.68
N ASP A 190 4.94 20.59 -9.35
CA ASP A 190 5.07 19.56 -8.31
C ASP A 190 6.26 18.58 -8.46
N MET A 191 7.40 19.11 -8.93
CA MET A 191 8.63 18.33 -9.15
C MET A 191 8.99 17.40 -7.99
N LYS A 192 8.78 17.85 -6.74
CA LYS A 192 9.12 17.08 -5.55
C LYS A 192 8.27 15.82 -5.47
N ASN A 193 6.95 15.93 -5.59
CA ASN A 193 6.09 14.75 -5.49
C ASN A 193 6.28 13.85 -6.70
N ILE A 194 6.41 14.40 -7.91
CA ILE A 194 6.67 13.60 -9.12
C ILE A 194 7.98 12.80 -8.98
N ALA A 195 9.09 13.46 -8.61
CA ALA A 195 10.38 12.79 -8.43
C ALA A 195 10.33 11.74 -7.30
N THR A 196 9.61 12.02 -6.22
CA THR A 196 9.41 11.07 -5.11
C THR A 196 8.62 9.85 -5.56
N ILE A 197 7.52 10.03 -6.29
CA ILE A 197 6.65 8.94 -6.74
C ILE A 197 7.36 8.12 -7.83
N TYR A 198 7.94 8.77 -8.84
CA TYR A 198 8.79 8.10 -9.83
C TYR A 198 9.92 7.31 -9.18
N GLY A 199 10.62 7.90 -8.20
CA GLY A 199 11.74 7.25 -7.51
C GLY A 199 11.35 5.97 -6.78
N GLN A 200 10.10 5.85 -6.29
CA GLN A 200 9.59 4.62 -5.69
C GLN A 200 9.50 3.48 -6.70
N LEU A 201 8.84 3.70 -7.85
CA LEU A 201 8.69 2.69 -8.90
C LEU A 201 10.02 2.38 -9.59
N ALA A 202 10.76 3.41 -9.98
CA ALA A 202 12.05 3.27 -10.64
C ALA A 202 13.10 2.63 -9.72
N GLY A 203 13.08 2.93 -8.42
CA GLY A 203 13.95 2.30 -7.43
C GLY A 203 13.64 0.82 -7.24
N ALA A 204 12.35 0.47 -7.21
CA ALA A 204 11.90 -0.93 -7.17
C ALA A 204 12.31 -1.71 -8.42
N TYR A 205 12.22 -1.09 -9.61
CA TYR A 205 12.53 -1.73 -10.89
C TYR A 205 14.04 -1.79 -11.20
N TYR A 206 14.75 -0.67 -11.12
CA TYR A 206 16.18 -0.62 -11.47
C TYR A 206 17.09 -1.13 -10.36
N GLY A 207 16.62 -1.10 -9.11
CA GLY A 207 17.41 -1.42 -7.93
C GLY A 207 18.38 -0.29 -7.54
N TYR A 208 18.78 -0.30 -6.27
CA TYR A 208 19.64 0.74 -5.68
C TYR A 208 21.00 0.92 -6.36
N ASN A 209 21.59 -0.16 -6.87
CA ASN A 209 22.88 -0.11 -7.56
C ASN A 209 22.84 0.76 -8.83
N ARG A 210 21.65 1.08 -9.35
CA ARG A 210 21.44 1.97 -10.49
C ARG A 210 21.20 3.43 -10.10
N ILE A 211 21.12 3.74 -8.80
CA ILE A 211 21.02 5.11 -8.32
C ILE A 211 22.44 5.72 -8.29
N PRO A 212 22.65 6.95 -8.81
CA PRO A 212 23.95 7.60 -8.77
C PRO A 212 24.53 7.68 -7.35
N MET A 213 25.72 7.11 -7.14
CA MET A 213 26.37 7.06 -5.83
C MET A 213 26.56 8.47 -5.22
N GLN A 214 26.88 9.46 -6.06
CA GLN A 214 27.00 10.85 -5.64
C GLN A 214 25.70 11.37 -5.01
N TRP A 215 24.53 10.96 -5.51
CA TRP A 215 23.25 11.36 -4.92
C TRP A 215 23.03 10.68 -3.58
N ILE A 216 23.30 9.37 -3.51
CA ILE A 216 23.17 8.58 -2.27
C ILE A 216 23.96 9.20 -1.11
N GLN A 217 25.19 9.65 -1.37
CA GLN A 217 26.10 10.25 -0.38
C GLN A 217 25.58 11.56 0.22
N HIS A 218 24.67 12.26 -0.45
CA HIS A 218 24.09 13.52 0.00
C HIS A 218 22.68 13.38 0.59
N ILE A 219 22.13 12.15 0.66
CA ILE A 219 20.81 11.92 1.25
C ILE A 219 20.87 12.09 2.77
N TYR A 220 20.05 13.01 3.29
CA TYR A 220 19.82 13.14 4.72
C TYR A 220 19.23 11.84 5.30
N ALA A 221 19.71 11.42 6.47
CA ALA A 221 19.28 10.21 7.15
C ALA A 221 19.44 8.91 6.32
N GLN A 222 20.40 8.88 5.37
CA GLN A 222 20.70 7.71 4.52
C GLN A 222 20.78 6.38 5.30
N LYS A 223 21.47 6.37 6.44
CA LYS A 223 21.60 5.16 7.29
C LYS A 223 20.25 4.68 7.80
N LEU A 224 19.39 5.58 8.30
CA LEU A 224 18.05 5.25 8.75
C LEU A 224 17.24 4.64 7.61
N ILE A 225 17.20 5.30 6.46
CA ILE A 225 16.45 4.84 5.28
C ILE A 225 16.91 3.44 4.85
N THR A 226 18.23 3.23 4.79
CA THR A 226 18.82 1.94 4.40
C THR A 226 18.50 0.85 5.42
N CYS A 227 18.65 1.12 6.71
CA CYS A 227 18.27 0.18 7.76
C CYS A 227 16.78 -0.16 7.70
N THR A 228 15.90 0.83 7.52
CA THR A 228 14.46 0.58 7.39
C THR A 228 14.14 -0.31 6.18
N ALA A 229 14.78 -0.08 5.03
CA ALA A 229 14.61 -0.93 3.86
C ALA A 229 15.05 -2.39 4.13
N GLU A 230 16.17 -2.59 4.81
CA GLU A 230 16.63 -3.93 5.22
C GLU A 230 15.68 -4.60 6.20
N TRP A 231 15.12 -3.84 7.14
CA TRP A 231 14.10 -4.33 8.07
C TRP A 231 12.83 -4.77 7.35
N LEU A 232 12.31 -3.96 6.42
CA LEU A 232 11.14 -4.33 5.62
C LEU A 232 11.38 -5.63 4.85
N TYR A 233 12.55 -5.76 4.23
CA TYR A 233 12.94 -6.98 3.54
C TYR A 233 12.99 -8.19 4.47
N PHE A 234 13.66 -8.07 5.62
CA PHE A 234 13.73 -9.14 6.61
C PHE A 234 12.34 -9.57 7.10
N LEU A 235 11.45 -8.62 7.39
CA LEU A 235 10.08 -8.91 7.82
C LEU A 235 9.28 -9.61 6.72
N SER A 236 9.46 -9.23 5.46
CA SER A 236 8.79 -9.88 4.33
C SER A 236 9.09 -11.38 4.24
N ASP A 237 10.33 -11.78 4.57
CA ASP A 237 10.75 -13.18 4.62
C ASP A 237 10.19 -13.91 5.85
N CYS A 238 10.08 -13.25 7.00
CA CYS A 238 9.49 -13.85 8.20
C CYS A 238 7.98 -14.10 8.03
N MET A 239 7.28 -13.24 7.29
CA MET A 239 5.83 -13.35 7.12
C MET A 239 5.41 -14.51 6.21
N THR A 240 6.27 -14.96 5.29
CA THR A 240 5.94 -16.13 4.46
C THR A 240 6.10 -17.46 5.18
N VAL A 241 6.86 -17.51 6.28
CA VAL A 241 7.05 -18.72 7.09
C VAL A 241 5.80 -19.03 7.96
N GLY A 242 4.88 -18.07 8.13
CA GLY A 242 3.65 -18.22 8.93
C GLY A 242 2.35 -18.32 8.15
N LEU A 243 2.37 -18.28 6.81
CA LEU A 243 1.17 -18.36 5.98
C LEU A 243 1.01 -19.78 5.43
N GLU A 244 0.35 -20.66 6.18
CA GLU A 244 -0.24 -21.88 5.61
C GLU A 244 -1.26 -21.48 4.52
N LYS A 245 -1.23 -22.17 3.38
CA LYS A 245 -2.12 -21.90 2.25
C LYS A 245 -3.59 -22.03 2.70
N PRO A 246 -4.49 -21.09 2.38
CA PRO A 246 -5.91 -21.26 2.68
C PRO A 246 -6.48 -22.42 1.85
N ASN A 247 -7.19 -23.34 2.52
CA ASN A 247 -7.95 -24.41 1.87
C ASN A 247 -9.03 -23.79 0.95
N GLU A 248 -9.19 -24.34 -0.25
CA GLU A 248 -9.96 -23.82 -1.41
C GLU A 248 -11.47 -23.55 -1.21
N THR A 249 -12.01 -23.50 0.01
CA THR A 249 -13.46 -23.44 0.26
C THR A 249 -14.00 -22.19 0.96
N GLN A 250 -13.18 -21.19 1.32
CA GLN A 250 -13.71 -19.94 1.89
C GLN A 250 -13.98 -18.88 0.82
N LYS A 251 -15.18 -18.93 0.22
CA LYS A 251 -15.75 -17.81 -0.51
C LYS A 251 -16.13 -16.70 0.47
N TYR A 252 -15.48 -15.55 0.36
CA TYR A 252 -15.81 -14.34 1.11
C TYR A 252 -17.17 -13.79 0.65
N VAL A 253 -18.17 -13.77 1.54
CA VAL A 253 -19.45 -13.10 1.31
C VAL A 253 -19.43 -11.78 2.08
N TYR A 254 -19.32 -10.66 1.37
CA TYR A 254 -19.52 -9.34 1.97
C TYR A 254 -21.03 -9.01 2.01
N SER A 255 -21.57 -8.83 3.22
CA SER A 255 -22.92 -8.28 3.40
C SER A 255 -22.91 -6.78 3.06
N SER A 256 -23.49 -6.41 1.92
CA SER A 256 -23.78 -5.01 1.60
C SER A 256 -24.87 -4.48 2.53
N SER A 257 -24.57 -3.49 3.37
CA SER A 257 -25.58 -2.73 4.11
C SER A 257 -26.41 -1.91 3.11
N ARG A 258 -27.68 -2.30 2.92
CA ARG A 258 -28.68 -1.50 2.18
C ARG A 258 -28.99 -0.21 2.95
N SER A 259 -29.02 0.90 2.24
CA SER A 259 -29.62 2.17 2.67
C SER A 259 -31.13 1.98 2.94
N PRO A 260 -31.73 2.69 3.93
CA PRO A 260 -33.14 2.51 4.25
C PRO A 260 -34.01 3.29 3.25
N SER A 261 -34.77 2.57 2.42
CA SER A 261 -35.90 3.13 1.69
C SER A 261 -37.18 2.93 2.49
N SER A 262 -37.93 4.01 2.64
CA SER A 262 -39.28 4.10 3.21
C SER A 262 -40.30 3.16 2.56
N ASN A 263 -41.06 2.40 3.36
CA ASN A 263 -42.54 2.41 3.42
C ASN A 263 -43.11 1.22 4.23
N MET A 264 -43.86 1.61 5.27
CA MET A 264 -45.07 1.05 5.90
C MET A 264 -45.62 -0.37 5.60
N VAL A 265 -46.09 -0.99 6.72
CA VAL A 265 -47.19 -2.00 6.89
C VAL A 265 -46.76 -3.45 6.55
N GLU A 266 -46.89 -4.49 7.38
CA GLU A 266 -48.04 -4.95 8.17
C GLU A 266 -47.62 -5.95 9.28
N THR A 267 -48.50 -6.17 10.24
CA THR A 267 -48.31 -6.96 11.48
C THR A 267 -48.87 -8.37 11.32
N VAL A 268 -48.13 -9.44 11.68
CA VAL A 268 -48.75 -10.73 12.08
C VAL A 268 -47.97 -11.39 13.23
N ARG A 269 -48.72 -11.68 14.31
CA ARG A 269 -48.35 -12.45 15.50
C ARG A 269 -48.55 -13.95 15.27
N GLN A 270 -47.70 -14.80 15.87
CA GLN A 270 -48.07 -16.11 16.46
C GLN A 270 -46.86 -16.62 17.30
N LYS A 271 -46.89 -16.49 18.63
CA LYS A 271 -47.34 -17.43 19.69
C LYS A 271 -46.38 -18.61 19.99
N GLN A 272 -45.83 -18.52 21.21
CA GLN A 272 -45.03 -19.43 22.05
C GLN A 272 -45.38 -20.93 22.03
N VAL A 273 -44.34 -21.76 22.20
CA VAL A 273 -44.32 -22.92 23.13
C VAL A 273 -42.90 -23.06 23.75
N HIS A 274 -42.81 -23.14 25.08
CA HIS A 274 -41.65 -23.57 25.89
C HIS A 274 -41.98 -24.97 26.48
N PRO A 275 -41.04 -25.91 26.76
CA PRO A 275 -40.16 -25.78 27.95
C PRO A 275 -38.79 -26.51 27.98
N ARG A 276 -37.87 -25.90 28.76
CA ARG A 276 -36.80 -26.44 29.64
C ARG A 276 -35.58 -27.24 29.12
N MET A 277 -34.43 -26.65 29.48
CA MET A 277 -33.14 -27.19 29.96
C MET A 277 -32.22 -27.97 29.00
N LEU A 278 -31.08 -27.35 28.67
CA LEU A 278 -29.77 -27.81 29.10
C LEU A 278 -28.73 -26.68 28.93
N ILE A 279 -28.00 -26.42 30.01
CA ILE A 279 -26.85 -25.54 30.05
C ILE A 279 -25.76 -26.18 29.19
N GLY A 280 -25.37 -25.51 28.12
CA GLY A 280 -24.24 -25.83 27.28
C GLY A 280 -23.69 -24.53 26.73
N THR A 281 -22.64 -24.03 27.37
CA THR A 281 -21.82 -22.93 26.86
C THR A 281 -21.19 -23.36 25.54
N VAL A 282 -21.68 -22.82 24.43
CA VAL A 282 -20.97 -22.85 23.14
C VAL A 282 -20.42 -21.46 22.94
N GLU A 283 -19.11 -21.32 23.20
CA GLU A 283 -18.32 -20.20 22.72
C GLU A 283 -18.42 -20.18 21.19
N ASN A 284 -19.17 -19.23 20.64
CA ASN A 284 -19.10 -18.94 19.21
C ASN A 284 -17.75 -18.26 18.94
N GLN A 285 -16.79 -19.06 18.51
CA GLN A 285 -15.62 -18.60 17.76
C GLN A 285 -16.12 -17.95 16.47
N HIS A 286 -16.23 -16.62 16.50
CA HIS A 286 -16.20 -15.82 15.29
C HIS A 286 -14.73 -15.69 14.88
N ASP A 287 -14.22 -16.67 14.14
CA ASP A 287 -12.98 -16.52 13.38
C ASP A 287 -13.23 -15.53 12.24
N SER A 288 -12.99 -14.26 12.52
CA SER A 288 -12.83 -13.24 11.50
C SER A 288 -11.48 -13.48 10.81
N GLY A 289 -11.52 -13.92 9.55
CA GLY A 289 -10.36 -14.25 8.73
C GLY A 289 -9.53 -13.02 8.35
N PHE A 290 -8.87 -12.41 9.34
CA PHE A 290 -7.95 -11.30 9.16
C PHE A 290 -6.50 -11.78 9.22
N VAL A 291 -5.66 -11.17 8.38
CA VAL A 291 -4.21 -11.29 8.46
C VAL A 291 -3.77 -10.84 9.85
N SER A 292 -3.39 -11.79 10.71
CA SER A 292 -2.79 -11.47 12.00
C SER A 292 -1.40 -10.88 11.73
N PHE A 293 -1.20 -9.60 12.06
CA PHE A 293 0.14 -9.01 12.03
C PHE A 293 1.03 -9.79 13.01
N PRO A 294 2.20 -10.31 12.58
CA PRO A 294 3.13 -10.93 13.50
C PRO A 294 3.53 -9.90 14.56
N LYS A 295 3.32 -10.21 15.83
CA LYS A 295 3.83 -9.36 16.91
C LYS A 295 5.34 -9.30 16.78
N LEU A 296 5.91 -8.09 16.67
CA LEU A 296 7.35 -7.87 16.77
C LEU A 296 7.77 -8.27 18.18
N THR A 297 8.42 -9.42 18.32
CA THR A 297 8.90 -9.90 19.62
C THR A 297 10.36 -9.51 19.81
N ASN A 298 10.85 -9.54 21.06
CA ASN A 298 12.28 -9.42 21.33
C ASN A 298 13.11 -10.45 20.53
N SER A 299 12.53 -11.63 20.26
CA SER A 299 13.15 -12.64 19.39
C SER A 299 13.32 -12.15 17.96
N THR A 300 12.34 -11.45 17.39
CA THR A 300 12.44 -10.85 16.04
C THR A 300 13.56 -9.82 15.99
N VAL A 301 13.71 -9.00 17.04
CA VAL A 301 14.79 -7.99 17.13
C VAL A 301 16.17 -8.64 17.25
N HIS A 302 16.31 -9.70 18.04
CA HIS A 302 17.56 -10.46 18.11
C HIS A 302 17.89 -11.13 16.78
N THR A 303 16.89 -11.73 16.12
CA THR A 303 17.07 -12.38 14.81
C THR A 303 17.49 -11.38 13.74
N PHE A 304 16.90 -10.17 13.72
CA PHE A 304 17.34 -9.11 12.81
C PHE A 304 18.78 -8.66 13.11
N LYS A 305 19.15 -8.49 14.39
CA LYS A 305 20.53 -8.15 14.77
C LYS A 305 21.52 -9.20 14.30
N ASP A 306 21.17 -10.47 14.37
CA ASP A 306 22.02 -11.57 13.91
C ASP A 306 22.08 -11.65 12.38
N PHE A 307 20.96 -11.41 11.68
CA PHE A 307 20.93 -11.24 10.23
C PHE A 307 21.87 -10.10 9.79
N HIS A 308 21.79 -8.94 10.45
CA HIS A 308 22.61 -7.78 10.12
C HIS A 308 24.10 -8.02 10.45
N LYS A 309 24.42 -8.71 11.57
CA LYS A 309 25.80 -9.13 11.88
C LYS A 309 26.38 -10.10 10.86
N LYS A 310 25.61 -11.10 10.43
CA LYS A 310 26.03 -12.07 9.39
C LYS A 310 26.33 -11.37 8.06
N LYS A 311 25.52 -10.37 7.69
CA LYS A 311 25.78 -9.50 6.53
C LYS A 311 27.09 -8.71 6.65
N LEU A 312 27.37 -8.12 7.82
CA LEU A 312 28.61 -7.37 8.05
C LEU A 312 29.87 -8.24 8.02
N THR A 313 29.77 -9.51 8.44
CA THR A 313 30.90 -10.47 8.36
C THR A 313 31.13 -11.03 6.96
N ALA A 314 30.10 -11.09 6.10
CA ALA A 314 30.20 -11.48 4.70
C ALA A 314 30.59 -10.28 3.82
N ALA A 315 31.75 -9.68 4.08
CA ALA A 315 32.23 -8.52 3.35
C ALA A 315 32.50 -8.86 1.87
N ARG A 316 31.54 -8.55 0.98
CA ARG A 316 31.71 -8.10 -0.44
C ARG A 316 30.44 -8.10 -1.32
N VAL A 317 29.25 -8.40 -0.80
CA VAL A 317 28.01 -8.40 -1.60
C VAL A 317 27.16 -7.19 -1.24
N SER A 318 26.81 -6.34 -2.22
CA SER A 318 25.96 -5.16 -2.01
C SER A 318 24.57 -5.62 -1.56
N PRO A 319 23.89 -4.93 -0.63
CA PRO A 319 22.53 -5.26 -0.17
C PRO A 319 21.46 -5.37 -1.28
N TRP A 320 21.81 -4.99 -2.51
CA TRP A 320 20.92 -4.90 -3.66
C TRP A 320 21.29 -5.81 -4.82
N ASP A 321 22.32 -6.65 -4.66
CA ASP A 321 22.61 -7.70 -5.64
C ASP A 321 21.54 -8.81 -5.64
N TRP A 322 20.66 -8.82 -4.63
CA TRP A 322 19.56 -9.77 -4.45
C TRP A 322 18.30 -9.41 -5.24
N PHE A 323 18.19 -8.17 -5.72
CA PHE A 323 17.08 -7.68 -6.56
C PHE A 323 17.43 -7.63 -8.06
N ARG A 324 18.54 -8.26 -8.48
CA ARG A 324 18.81 -8.47 -9.92
C ARG A 324 18.12 -9.75 -10.38
N PRO A 325 17.53 -9.79 -11.59
CA PRO A 325 17.31 -11.06 -12.26
C PRO A 325 18.67 -11.74 -12.40
N THR A 326 18.76 -13.03 -12.07
CA THR A 326 19.89 -13.85 -12.52
C THR A 326 19.87 -13.83 -14.04
N ASN A 327 20.97 -13.39 -14.66
CA ASN A 327 21.13 -13.47 -16.12
C ASN A 327 21.05 -14.93 -16.55
N GLU A 328 19.98 -15.30 -17.26
CA GLU A 328 20.04 -16.15 -18.45
C GLU A 328 19.20 -15.50 -19.55
#